data_AF-X1R246-F1
#
_entry.id   AF-X1R246-F1
#
_cell.length_a   1.000
_cell.length_b   1.000
_cell.length_c   1.000
_cell.angle_alpha   90.00
_cell.angle_beta   90.00
_cell.angle_gamma   90.00
#
_symmetry.space_group_name_H-M   'P 1'
#
loop_
_entity.id
_entity.type
_entity.pdbx_description
1 polymer ?
#
loop_
_entity_poly.entity_id
_entity_poly.type
_entity_poly.pdbx_seq_one_letter_code
_entity_poly.pdbx_strand_id
1 'polypeptide(L)'
;MEKKSVEKSKSSTVLAHERWLARQQERQLRYSMREPRTQSTKVDKKFFKDTLVEFRTAGHECTWSTEPPAVVLRFHDVPYSYSGYRKAAEALLQRIEEWKT
;
A
#
# COMPACT_ATOMS: atom_id res chain seq x y z
N MET A 1 6.22 15.17 -64.07
CA MET A 1 6.47 13.83 -63.50
C MET A 1 6.25 13.93 -61.99
N GLU A 2 5.08 13.51 -61.50
CA GLU A 2 4.83 13.35 -60.06
C GLU A 2 5.22 11.93 -59.64
N LYS A 3 6.00 11.75 -58.56
CA LYS A 3 5.79 10.68 -57.56
C LYS A 3 6.35 11.06 -56.18
N LYS A 4 5.41 11.49 -55.32
CA LYS A 4 5.14 11.04 -53.94
C LYS A 4 6.29 11.02 -52.91
N SER A 5 6.16 11.94 -51.95
CA SER A 5 6.78 11.96 -50.63
C SER A 5 6.51 10.65 -49.86
N VAL A 6 7.57 9.99 -49.41
CA VAL A 6 7.52 8.85 -48.49
C VAL A 6 7.90 9.35 -47.09
N GLU A 7 6.96 10.00 -46.42
CA GLU A 7 7.03 10.30 -44.99
C GLU A 7 5.93 9.51 -44.29
N LYS A 8 6.18 8.24 -43.94
CA LYS A 8 5.23 7.48 -43.10
C LYS A 8 5.77 6.18 -42.50
N SER A 9 7.00 6.15 -41.97
CA SER A 9 7.51 4.91 -41.34
C SER A 9 8.33 5.04 -40.06
N LYS A 10 8.39 6.23 -39.42
CA LYS A 10 9.06 6.37 -38.11
C LYS A 10 8.10 6.48 -36.92
N SER A 11 6.81 6.74 -37.16
CA SER A 11 5.86 7.11 -36.11
C SER A 11 5.23 5.95 -35.34
N SER A 12 5.13 4.75 -35.94
CA SER A 12 4.48 3.59 -35.30
C SER A 12 5.35 2.95 -34.21
N THR A 13 6.64 2.80 -34.49
CA THR A 13 7.61 2.13 -33.60
C THR A 13 7.91 2.97 -32.35
N VAL A 14 7.96 4.30 -32.48
CA VAL A 14 8.19 5.22 -31.35
C VAL A 14 7.00 5.19 -30.38
N LEU A 15 5.77 5.26 -30.90
CA LEU A 15 4.55 5.14 -30.09
C LEU A 15 4.42 3.77 -29.40
N ALA A 16 4.86 2.69 -30.06
CA ALA A 16 4.89 1.36 -29.46
C ALA A 16 5.93 1.27 -28.32
N HIS A 17 7.09 1.89 -28.49
CA HIS A 17 8.15 1.92 -27.47
C HIS A 17 7.76 2.75 -26.24
N GLU A 18 7.17 3.94 -26.42
CA GLU A 18 6.68 4.78 -25.31
C GLU A 18 5.58 4.07 -24.51
N ARG A 19 4.64 3.40 -25.20
CA ARG A 19 3.62 2.57 -24.55
C ARG A 19 4.22 1.40 -23.78
N TRP A 20 5.29 0.80 -24.28
CA TRP A 20 5.98 -0.28 -23.58
C TRP A 20 6.70 0.23 -22.33
N LEU A 21 7.39 1.37 -22.40
CA LEU A 21 8.05 2.02 -21.26
C LEU A 21 7.06 2.40 -20.16
N ALA A 22 5.91 3.00 -20.52
CA ALA A 22 4.85 3.33 -19.57
C ALA A 22 4.32 2.08 -18.83
N ARG A 23 4.15 0.96 -19.54
CA ARG A 23 3.77 -0.33 -18.94
C ARG A 23 4.84 -0.88 -17.99
N GLN A 24 6.13 -0.69 -18.30
CA GLN A 24 7.21 -1.13 -17.40
C GLN A 24 7.26 -0.28 -16.13
N GLN A 25 7.11 1.05 -16.23
CA GLN A 25 7.00 1.91 -15.05
C GLN A 25 5.79 1.54 -14.19
N GLU A 26 4.63 1.31 -14.80
CA GLU A 26 3.43 0.89 -14.07
C GLU A 26 3.63 -0.45 -13.36
N ARG A 27 4.33 -1.41 -13.97
CA ARG A 27 4.68 -2.67 -13.31
C ARG A 27 5.60 -2.44 -12.13
N GLN A 28 6.67 -1.67 -12.28
CA GLN A 28 7.61 -1.38 -11.20
C GLN A 28 6.91 -0.70 -10.02
N LEU A 29 6.03 0.28 -10.30
CA LEU A 29 5.19 0.92 -9.29
C LEU A 29 4.26 -0.07 -8.58
N ARG A 30 3.63 -0.99 -9.33
CA ARG A 30 2.79 -2.05 -8.74
C ARG A 30 3.61 -3.03 -7.88
N TYR A 31 4.87 -3.29 -8.21
CA TYR A 31 5.74 -4.16 -7.42
C TYR A 31 6.25 -3.49 -6.15
N SER A 32 6.60 -2.19 -6.20
CA SER A 32 7.01 -1.43 -5.02
C SER A 32 5.86 -1.25 -4.02
N MET A 33 4.62 -1.17 -4.51
CA MET A 33 3.40 -1.01 -3.70
C MET A 33 2.86 -2.35 -3.16
N ARG A 34 3.53 -3.49 -3.38
CA ARG A 34 3.06 -4.79 -2.88
C ARG A 34 3.57 -5.06 -1.48
N GLU A 35 2.65 -5.45 -0.61
CA GLU A 35 2.98 -5.98 0.71
C GLU A 35 3.90 -7.22 0.60
N PRO A 36 4.98 -7.30 1.41
CA PRO A 36 5.80 -8.50 1.49
C PRO A 36 4.95 -9.72 1.89
N ARG A 37 5.04 -10.82 1.14
CA ARG A 37 4.23 -12.04 1.39
C ARG A 37 4.94 -13.08 2.25
N THR A 38 5.87 -12.66 3.09
CA THR A 38 6.68 -13.56 3.92
C THR A 38 5.84 -14.20 5.03
N GLN A 39 6.32 -15.30 5.61
CA GLN A 39 5.64 -15.95 6.74
C GLN A 39 5.56 -15.03 7.97
N SER A 40 6.63 -14.26 8.25
CA SER A 40 6.64 -13.27 9.33
C SER A 40 5.55 -12.22 9.11
N THR A 41 5.41 -11.66 7.90
CA THR A 41 4.36 -10.67 7.63
C THR A 41 2.94 -11.24 7.81
N LYS A 42 2.73 -12.54 7.51
CA LYS A 42 1.44 -13.20 7.77
C LYS A 42 1.14 -13.33 9.27
N VAL A 43 2.13 -13.71 10.06
CA VAL A 43 2.01 -13.82 11.53
C VAL A 43 1.73 -12.46 12.14
N ASP A 44 2.50 -11.43 11.75
CA ASP A 44 2.32 -10.07 12.24
C ASP A 44 0.95 -9.51 11.86
N LYS A 45 0.49 -9.79 10.63
CA LYS A 45 -0.85 -9.39 10.16
C LYS A 45 -1.97 -10.07 10.95
N LYS A 46 -1.81 -11.34 11.30
CA LYS A 46 -2.77 -12.05 12.16
C LYS A 46 -2.79 -11.42 13.55
N PHE A 47 -1.63 -11.24 14.16
CA PHE A 47 -1.49 -10.59 15.47
C PHE A 47 -2.16 -9.21 15.49
N PHE A 48 -1.87 -8.37 14.50
CA PHE A 48 -2.51 -7.06 14.34
C PHE A 48 -4.03 -7.12 14.26
N LYS A 49 -4.59 -8.07 13.50
CA LYS A 49 -6.05 -8.25 13.41
C LYS A 49 -6.66 -8.71 14.73
N ASP A 50 -5.99 -9.62 15.44
CA ASP A 50 -6.44 -10.09 16.75
C ASP A 50 -6.45 -8.91 17.74
N THR A 51 -5.41 -8.07 17.74
CA THR A 51 -5.35 -6.84 18.56
C THR A 51 -6.44 -5.81 18.20
N LEU A 52 -6.79 -5.66 16.91
CA LEU A 52 -7.91 -4.79 16.51
C LEU A 52 -9.25 -5.25 17.07
N VAL A 53 -9.46 -6.57 17.20
CA VAL A 53 -10.66 -7.12 17.83
C VAL A 53 -10.65 -6.76 19.32
N GLU A 54 -9.52 -6.98 20.01
CA GLU A 54 -9.38 -6.60 21.42
C GLU A 54 -9.64 -5.11 21.65
N PHE A 55 -9.07 -4.24 20.81
CA PHE A 55 -9.28 -2.80 20.84
C PHE A 55 -10.77 -2.41 20.77
N ARG A 56 -11.52 -3.07 19.87
CA ARG A 56 -12.96 -2.87 19.73
C ARG A 56 -13.75 -3.42 20.91
N THR A 57 -13.36 -4.58 21.44
CA THR A 57 -14.02 -5.16 22.62
C THR A 57 -13.81 -4.33 23.88
N ALA A 58 -12.74 -3.55 23.95
CA ALA A 58 -12.51 -2.55 25.00
C ALA A 58 -13.40 -1.30 24.85
N GLY A 59 -14.22 -1.20 23.79
CA GLY A 59 -15.13 -0.09 23.54
C GLY A 59 -14.53 1.04 22.70
N HIS A 60 -13.38 0.83 22.07
CA HIS A 60 -12.70 1.85 21.27
C HIS A 60 -12.88 1.64 19.77
N GLU A 61 -13.02 2.73 19.02
CA GLU A 61 -13.15 2.69 17.56
C GLU A 61 -11.85 3.09 16.85
N CYS A 62 -11.52 2.33 15.81
CA CYS A 62 -10.33 2.54 14.99
C CYS A 62 -10.62 2.04 13.56
N THR A 63 -10.31 2.89 12.57
CA THR A 63 -10.24 2.47 11.17
C THR A 63 -8.77 2.31 10.76
N TRP A 64 -8.50 1.47 9.76
CA TRP A 64 -7.14 1.24 9.30
C TRP A 64 -7.09 1.01 7.79
N SER A 65 -5.96 1.36 7.20
CA SER A 65 -5.63 1.07 5.80
C SER A 65 -4.20 0.53 5.69
N THR A 66 -3.97 -0.25 4.64
CA THR A 66 -2.62 -0.68 4.27
C THR A 66 -2.11 0.24 3.17
N GLU A 67 -1.04 0.97 3.44
CA GLU A 67 -0.32 1.77 2.46
C GLU A 67 1.11 1.24 2.41
N PRO A 68 1.39 0.17 1.63
CA PRO A 68 2.68 -0.52 1.68
C PRO A 68 3.84 0.45 1.50
N PRO A 69 4.86 0.41 2.38
CA PRO A 69 5.15 -0.63 3.40
C PRO A 69 4.50 -0.41 4.78
N ALA A 70 3.63 0.58 4.93
CA ALA A 70 3.06 1.01 6.20
C ALA A 70 1.62 0.55 6.44
N VAL A 71 1.23 0.59 7.70
CA VAL A 71 -0.15 0.44 8.18
C VAL A 71 -0.55 1.77 8.80
N VAL A 72 -1.66 2.34 8.33
CA VAL A 72 -2.18 3.60 8.86
C VAL A 72 -3.37 3.28 9.74
N LEU A 73 -3.32 3.72 10.99
CA LEU A 73 -4.45 3.67 11.94
C LEU A 73 -5.07 5.07 12.03
N ARG A 74 -6.39 5.14 12.11
CA ARG A 74 -7.12 6.38 12.34
C ARG A 74 -7.95 6.26 13.60
N PHE A 75 -7.64 7.11 14.57
CA PHE A 75 -8.37 7.28 15.80
C PHE A 75 -9.02 8.66 15.76
N HIS A 76 -10.35 8.73 15.87
CA HIS A 76 -11.09 10.00 15.79
C HIS A 76 -10.66 10.87 14.59
N ASP A 77 -10.59 10.26 13.41
CA ASP A 77 -10.13 10.87 12.14
C ASP A 77 -8.67 11.36 12.08
N VAL A 78 -7.87 11.15 13.13
CA VAL A 78 -6.43 11.47 13.13
C VAL A 78 -5.62 10.27 12.63
N PRO A 79 -4.89 10.38 11.50
CA PRO A 79 -4.09 9.29 10.96
C PRO A 79 -2.71 9.16 11.63
N TYR A 80 -2.32 7.93 11.94
CA TYR A 80 -1.01 7.54 12.46
C TYR A 80 -0.42 6.42 11.61
N SER A 81 0.76 6.65 11.05
CA SER A 81 1.43 5.69 10.17
C SER A 81 2.48 4.88 10.91
N TYR A 82 2.45 3.56 10.74
CA TYR A 82 3.36 2.61 11.36
C TYR A 82 4.08 1.78 10.30
N SER A 83 5.37 1.52 10.52
CA SER A 83 6.21 0.73 9.62
C SER A 83 5.91 -0.78 9.73
N GLY A 84 4.67 -1.18 9.44
CA GLY A 84 4.22 -2.57 9.41
C GLY A 84 3.26 -2.97 10.54
N TYR A 85 2.71 -4.19 10.41
CA TYR A 85 1.65 -4.71 11.28
C TYR A 85 2.06 -4.84 12.75
N ARG A 86 3.29 -5.25 13.04
CA ARG A 86 3.77 -5.46 14.42
C ARG A 86 3.71 -4.18 15.24
N LYS A 87 4.29 -3.08 14.73
CA LYS A 87 4.28 -1.78 15.40
C LYS A 87 2.87 -1.19 15.52
N ALA A 88 2.03 -1.39 14.49
CA ALA A 88 0.64 -0.96 14.55
C ALA A 88 -0.14 -1.69 15.66
N ALA A 89 0.12 -2.99 15.86
CA ALA A 89 -0.47 -3.78 16.93
C ALA A 89 0.00 -3.32 18.32
N GLU A 90 1.31 -3.11 18.48
CA GLU A 90 1.89 -2.61 19.73
C GLU A 90 1.31 -1.23 20.10
N ALA A 91 1.12 -0.34 19.12
CA ALA A 91 0.47 0.95 19.35
C ALA A 91 -1.00 0.81 19.78
N LEU A 92 -1.76 -0.15 19.23
CA LEU A 92 -3.13 -0.42 19.68
C LEU A 92 -3.16 -0.89 21.13
N LEU A 93 -2.27 -1.81 21.52
CA LEU A 93 -2.17 -2.28 22.91
C LEU A 93 -1.83 -1.15 23.87
N GLN A 94 -0.86 -0.30 23.51
CA GLN A 94 -0.50 0.86 24.30
C GLN A 94 -1.69 1.82 24.48
N ARG A 95 -2.47 2.06 23.42
CA ARG A 95 -3.68 2.90 23.49
C ARG A 95 -4.76 2.31 24.39
N ILE A 96 -4.93 0.98 24.41
CA ILE A 96 -5.85 0.31 25.34
C ILE A 96 -5.45 0.58 26.78
N GLU A 97 -4.16 0.53 27.09
CA GLU A 97 -3.67 0.83 28.44
C GLU A 97 -3.86 2.31 28.80
N GLU A 98 -3.49 3.22 27.89
CA GLU A 98 -3.65 4.67 28.09
C GLU A 98 -5.11 5.07 28.34
N TRP A 99 -6.07 4.52 27.59
CA TRP A 99 -7.49 4.91 27.68
C TRP A 99 -8.30 4.16 28.72
N LYS A 100 -7.72 3.12 29.34
CA LYS A 100 -8.29 2.48 30.54
C LYS A 100 -8.02 3.27 31.82
N THR A 101 -7.12 4.26 31.76
CA THR A 101 -6.72 5.12 32.88
C THR A 101 -7.57 6.37 32.92
#